data_AF-A0A956DK95-F1
#
_entry.id   AF-A0A956DK95-F1
#
_cell.length_a   1.000
_cell.length_b   1.000
_cell.length_c   1.000
_cell.angle_alpha   90.00
_cell.angle_beta   90.00
_cell.angle_gamma   90.00
#
_symmetry.space_group_name_H-M   'P 1'
#
loop_
_entity.id
_entity.type
_entity.pdbx_description
1 polymer ?
#
loop_
_entity_poly.entity_id
_entity_poly.type
_entity_poly.pdbx_seq_one_letter_code
_entity_poly.pdbx_strand_id
1 'polypeptide(L)'
;MYLTSEHGVETAGPEEVVHLARGCNAYQLGVARGHASDAHTTAPSEEEARAQVGEMPCFGKLIEFTTDEDVARRFGTGGYVIGIAIKRKYLTKGSVSEAGWICRDSAPFDIESEEKGRSFRH
;
A
#
# COMPACT_ATOMS: atom_id res chain seq x y z
N MET A 1 -9.95 -10.13 -4.15
CA MET A 1 -9.74 -9.18 -3.03
C MET A 1 -10.88 -8.16 -2.98
N TYR A 2 -11.23 -7.59 -1.83
CA TYR A 2 -12.19 -6.47 -1.74
C TYR A 2 -11.40 -5.18 -1.48
N LEU A 3 -11.49 -4.20 -2.40
CA LEU A 3 -10.75 -2.94 -2.32
C LEU A 3 -11.72 -1.76 -2.20
N THR A 4 -11.36 -0.78 -1.37
CA THR A 4 -12.07 0.49 -1.30
C THR A 4 -11.80 1.27 -2.59
N SER A 5 -12.82 1.86 -3.19
CA SER A 5 -12.65 2.71 -4.39
C SER A 5 -11.82 3.96 -4.05
N GLU A 6 -11.16 4.56 -5.05
CA GLU A 6 -10.38 5.79 -4.84
C GLU A 6 -11.21 6.89 -4.16
N HIS A 7 -12.41 7.15 -4.68
CA HIS A 7 -13.34 8.10 -4.09
C HIS A 7 -13.75 7.74 -2.65
N GLY A 8 -13.88 6.45 -2.35
CA GLY A 8 -14.15 5.97 -0.99
C GLY A 8 -13.00 6.29 -0.04
N VAL A 9 -11.75 6.13 -0.46
CA VAL A 9 -10.59 6.50 0.37
C VAL A 9 -10.49 8.02 0.54
N GLU A 10 -10.81 8.80 -0.48
CA GLU A 10 -10.80 10.27 -0.39
C GLU A 10 -11.85 10.85 0.56
N THR A 11 -13.02 10.21 0.62
CA THR A 11 -14.16 10.67 1.43
C THR A 11 -14.21 10.03 2.82
N ALA A 12 -13.43 8.97 3.05
CA ALA A 12 -13.35 8.27 4.32
C ALA A 12 -12.94 9.20 5.48
N GLY A 13 -13.56 8.99 6.63
CA GLY A 13 -13.17 9.67 7.87
C GLY A 13 -11.77 9.23 8.33
N PRO A 14 -11.04 10.02 9.14
CA PRO A 14 -9.66 9.70 9.54
C PRO A 14 -9.50 8.36 10.28
N GLU A 15 -10.51 7.96 11.06
CA GLU A 15 -10.51 6.68 11.79
C GLU A 15 -11.12 5.52 11.00
N GLU A 16 -11.68 5.80 9.81
CA GLU A 16 -12.30 4.80 8.96
C GLU A 16 -11.25 3.89 8.33
N VAL A 17 -11.54 2.59 8.30
CA VAL A 17 -10.67 1.58 7.73
C VAL A 17 -10.96 1.46 6.24
N VAL A 18 -9.90 1.49 5.44
CA VAL A 18 -9.95 1.31 4.00
C VAL A 18 -9.11 0.11 3.60
N HIS A 19 -9.50 -0.52 2.49
CA HIS A 19 -8.88 -1.74 2.00
C HIS A 19 -8.10 -1.44 0.72
N LEU A 20 -6.80 -1.71 0.73
CA LEU A 20 -5.87 -1.40 -0.37
C LEU A 20 -5.07 -2.63 -0.76
N ALA A 21 -4.51 -2.64 -1.97
CA ALA A 21 -3.69 -3.73 -2.47
C ALA A 21 -2.26 -3.29 -2.77
N ARG A 22 -1.33 -4.25 -2.80
CA ARG A 22 0.03 -4.05 -3.31
C ARG A 22 0.56 -5.32 -3.96
N GLY A 23 1.24 -5.16 -5.09
CA GLY A 23 2.13 -6.17 -5.65
C GLY A 23 3.50 -6.13 -4.97
N CYS A 24 4.02 -7.28 -4.53
CA CYS A 24 5.27 -7.37 -3.80
C CYS A 24 6.03 -8.67 -4.06
N ASN A 25 7.35 -8.66 -3.92
CA ASN A 25 8.17 -9.88 -3.92
C ASN A 25 8.19 -10.56 -2.53
N ALA A 26 8.83 -11.74 -2.43
CA ALA A 26 8.90 -12.51 -1.18
C ALA A 26 9.57 -11.74 -0.02
N TYR A 27 10.56 -10.92 -0.31
CA TYR A 27 11.25 -10.11 0.70
C TYR A 27 10.33 -9.01 1.25
N GLN A 28 9.67 -8.28 0.35
CA GLN A 28 8.70 -7.24 0.71
C GLN A 28 7.52 -7.80 1.52
N LEU A 29 7.03 -8.98 1.16
CA LEU A 29 6.01 -9.69 1.94
C LEU A 29 6.53 -10.01 3.35
N GLY A 30 7.78 -10.47 3.47
CA GLY A 30 8.41 -10.73 4.78
C GLY A 30 8.49 -9.47 5.65
N VAL A 31 8.86 -8.33 5.06
CA VAL A 31 8.88 -7.03 5.74
C VAL A 31 7.47 -6.61 6.18
N ALA A 32 6.47 -6.75 5.32
CA ALA A 32 5.09 -6.38 5.66
C ALA A 32 4.51 -7.24 6.80
N ARG A 33 4.84 -8.54 6.83
CA ARG A 33 4.43 -9.45 7.93
C ARG A 33 5.10 -9.11 9.26
N GLY A 34 6.33 -8.62 9.23
CA GLY A 34 7.13 -8.28 10.41
C GLY A 34 7.15 -6.79 10.74
N HIS A 35 6.29 -5.97 10.13
CA HIS A 35 6.32 -4.53 10.32
C HIS A 35 6.01 -4.16 11.78
N ALA A 36 6.68 -3.13 12.29
CA ALA A 36 6.42 -2.62 13.62
C ALA A 36 5.30 -1.59 13.55
N SER A 37 4.12 -1.92 14.08
CA SER A 37 3.00 -0.98 14.11
C SER A 37 3.12 0.01 15.28
N ASP A 38 3.10 1.30 15.01
CA ASP A 38 3.03 2.38 16.01
C ASP A 38 1.78 3.24 15.78
N ALA A 39 0.85 3.22 16.74
CA ALA A 39 -0.40 3.97 16.68
C ALA A 39 -0.21 5.49 16.64
N HIS A 40 0.93 6.01 17.10
CA HIS A 40 1.29 7.44 17.07
C HIS A 40 1.90 7.87 15.73
N THR A 41 2.12 6.95 14.81
CA THR A 41 2.57 7.25 13.44
C THR A 41 1.61 8.24 12.79
N THR A 42 2.14 9.26 12.14
CA THR A 42 1.34 10.17 11.31
C THR A 42 1.36 9.71 9.85
N ALA A 43 0.44 10.22 9.03
CA ALA A 43 0.58 10.09 7.59
C ALA A 43 1.81 10.87 7.06
N PRO A 44 2.45 10.41 5.98
CA PRO A 44 3.49 11.18 5.29
C PRO A 44 2.98 12.57 4.88
N SER A 45 3.85 13.58 4.80
CA SER A 45 3.47 14.85 4.17
C SER A 45 3.28 14.68 2.67
N GLU A 46 2.55 15.58 2.02
CA GLU A 46 2.43 15.57 0.56
C GLU A 46 3.79 15.72 -0.14
N GLU A 47 4.73 16.44 0.47
CA GLU A 47 6.11 16.59 -0.03
C GLU A 47 6.86 15.26 0.02
N GLU A 48 6.77 14.53 1.13
CA GLU A 48 7.35 13.18 1.28
C GLU A 48 6.74 12.20 0.27
N ALA A 49 5.42 12.25 0.09
CA ALA A 49 4.70 11.44 -0.89
C ALA A 49 5.15 11.72 -2.33
N ARG A 50 5.30 13.00 -2.71
CA ARG A 50 5.77 13.39 -4.04
C ARG A 50 7.22 13.02 -4.30
N ALA A 51 8.09 13.13 -3.29
CA ALA A 51 9.48 12.72 -3.40
C ALA A 51 9.61 11.22 -3.71
N GLN A 52 8.73 10.37 -3.15
CA GLN A 52 8.70 8.94 -3.41
C GLN A 52 8.39 8.59 -4.88
N VAL A 53 7.60 9.40 -5.58
CA VAL A 53 7.23 9.17 -6.99
C VAL A 53 8.41 9.44 -7.94
N GLY A 54 9.34 10.32 -7.56
CA GLY A 54 10.45 10.77 -8.40
C GLY A 54 11.78 10.02 -8.18
N GLU A 55 12.04 9.56 -6.96
CA GLU A 55 13.26 8.83 -6.61
C GLU A 55 12.88 7.41 -6.21
N MET A 56 13.26 6.44 -7.08
CA MET A 56 13.55 5.04 -6.79
C MET A 56 12.92 4.48 -5.51
N PRO A 57 11.94 3.55 -5.55
CA PRO A 57 11.09 3.18 -4.42
C PRO A 57 11.92 3.02 -3.15
N CYS A 58 11.92 4.08 -2.32
CA CYS A 58 12.80 4.17 -1.17
C CYS A 58 12.28 3.18 -0.13
N PHE A 59 12.79 1.96 -0.21
CA PHE A 59 12.83 1.04 0.90
C PHE A 59 13.47 1.77 2.09
N GLY A 60 12.68 1.97 3.13
CA GLY A 60 13.21 2.43 4.40
C GLY A 60 12.17 2.99 5.36
N LYS A 61 11.17 3.73 4.86
CA LYS A 61 10.14 4.37 5.72
C LYS A 61 8.76 4.57 5.10
N LEU A 62 8.59 4.45 3.78
CA LEU A 62 7.32 4.69 3.09
C LEU A 62 6.89 3.46 2.29
N ILE A 63 5.59 3.18 2.31
CA ILE A 63 4.97 2.02 1.69
C ILE A 63 3.80 2.52 0.85
N GLU A 64 3.85 2.26 -0.45
CA GLU A 64 2.76 2.57 -1.38
C GLU A 64 1.85 1.36 -1.62
N PHE A 65 0.55 1.62 -1.54
CA PHE A 65 -0.54 0.72 -1.90
C PHE A 65 -1.39 1.36 -2.99
N THR A 66 -2.29 0.59 -3.59
CA THR A 66 -3.19 1.05 -4.65
C THR A 66 -4.61 0.59 -4.37
N THR A 67 -5.60 1.38 -4.80
CA THR A 67 -7.00 0.95 -4.87
C THR A 67 -7.32 0.15 -6.14
N ASP A 68 -6.37 0.05 -7.08
CA ASP A 68 -6.52 -0.66 -8.35
C ASP A 68 -5.89 -2.07 -8.27
N GLU A 69 -6.75 -3.09 -8.35
CA GLU A 69 -6.32 -4.48 -8.31
C GLU A 69 -5.44 -4.87 -9.50
N ASP A 70 -5.67 -4.32 -10.69
CA ASP A 70 -4.87 -4.61 -11.87
C ASP A 70 -3.46 -4.03 -11.75
N VAL A 71 -3.33 -2.84 -11.16
CA VAL A 71 -2.03 -2.25 -10.80
C VAL A 71 -1.30 -3.17 -9.82
N ALA A 72 -1.96 -3.58 -8.73
CA ALA A 72 -1.37 -4.48 -7.75
C ALA A 72 -0.93 -5.82 -8.37
N ARG A 73 -1.74 -6.40 -9.26
CA ARG A 73 -1.42 -7.64 -9.97
C ARG A 73 -0.24 -7.51 -10.92
N ARG A 74 -0.14 -6.39 -11.65
CA ARG A 74 1.02 -6.12 -12.53
C ARG A 74 2.31 -6.11 -11.72
N PHE A 75 2.33 -5.35 -10.62
CA PHE A 75 3.50 -5.29 -9.72
C PHE A 75 3.75 -6.58 -8.94
N GLY A 76 2.74 -7.43 -8.78
CA GLY A 76 2.84 -8.74 -8.13
C GLY A 76 3.29 -9.87 -9.07
N THR A 77 3.50 -9.62 -10.36
CA THR A 77 3.89 -10.67 -11.33
C THR A 77 5.20 -11.33 -10.92
N GLY A 78 5.22 -12.66 -10.80
CA GLY A 78 6.39 -13.40 -10.29
C GLY A 78 6.64 -13.29 -8.78
N GLY A 79 5.78 -12.57 -8.05
CA GLY A 79 5.82 -12.40 -6.60
C GLY A 79 4.48 -12.74 -5.94
N TYR A 80 3.91 -11.77 -5.24
CA TYR A 80 2.70 -11.85 -4.45
C TYR A 80 1.86 -10.57 -4.65
N VAL A 81 0.58 -10.67 -4.39
CA VAL A 81 -0.35 -9.55 -4.24
C VAL A 81 -0.92 -9.65 -2.84
N ILE A 82 -0.77 -8.59 -2.05
CA ILE A 82 -1.35 -8.50 -0.71
C ILE A 82 -2.49 -7.50 -0.68
N GLY A 83 -3.51 -7.80 0.12
CA GLY A 83 -4.57 -6.88 0.51
C GLY A 83 -4.42 -6.51 1.97
N ILE A 84 -4.55 -5.22 2.28
CA ILE A 84 -4.42 -4.69 3.63
C ILE A 84 -5.66 -3.92 4.06
N ALA A 85 -5.89 -3.87 5.36
CA ALA A 85 -6.79 -2.93 6.03
C ALA A 85 -5.96 -1.89 6.81
N ILE A 86 -6.23 -0.61 6.57
CA ILE A 86 -5.51 0.50 7.22
C ILE A 86 -6.46 1.67 7.49
N LYS A 87 -6.26 2.39 8.60
CA LYS A 87 -7.03 3.62 8.87
C LYS A 87 -6.61 4.75 7.94
N ARG A 88 -7.58 5.50 7.43
CA ARG A 88 -7.36 6.61 6.49
C ARG A 88 -6.37 7.67 6.97
N LYS A 89 -6.30 7.95 8.28
CA LYS A 89 -5.37 8.95 8.86
C LYS A 89 -3.88 8.64 8.68
N TYR A 90 -3.52 7.41 8.31
CA TYR A 90 -2.13 7.02 8.07
C TYR A 90 -1.73 7.15 6.59
N LEU A 91 -2.68 7.49 5.72
CA LEU A 91 -2.49 7.54 4.27
C LEU A 91 -2.38 8.97 3.76
N THR A 92 -1.46 9.15 2.82
CA THR A 92 -1.35 10.34 1.99
C THR A 92 -1.46 9.93 0.53
N LYS A 93 -2.17 10.74 -0.26
CA LYS A 93 -2.36 10.46 -1.68
C LYS A 93 -0.99 10.51 -2.39
N GLY A 94 -0.65 9.43 -3.07
CA GLY A 94 0.59 9.24 -3.83
C GLY A 94 0.37 9.45 -5.33
N SER A 95 0.83 8.48 -6.13
CA SER A 95 0.71 8.51 -7.59
C SER A 95 -0.76 8.59 -8.04
N VAL A 96 -1.18 9.74 -8.59
CA VAL A 96 -2.56 9.94 -9.11
C VAL A 96 -2.85 9.03 -10.31
N SER A 97 -1.83 8.72 -11.13
CA SER A 97 -1.99 7.84 -12.30
C SER A 97 -2.16 6.37 -11.96
N GLU A 98 -1.78 5.95 -10.75
CA GLU A 98 -1.79 4.53 -10.32
C GLU A 98 -2.72 4.30 -9.11
N ALA A 99 -3.57 5.29 -8.81
CA ALA A 99 -4.45 5.31 -7.64
C ALA A 99 -3.68 5.00 -6.33
N GLY A 100 -2.48 5.57 -6.23
CA GLY A 100 -1.49 5.28 -5.20
C GLY A 100 -1.78 5.99 -3.87
N TRP A 101 -1.55 5.28 -2.77
CA TRP A 101 -1.68 5.76 -1.40
C TRP A 101 -0.48 5.33 -0.58
N ILE A 102 0.13 6.28 0.10
CA ILE A 102 1.41 6.09 0.78
C ILE A 102 1.19 6.16 2.29
N CYS A 103 1.71 5.20 3.03
CA CYS A 103 1.83 5.25 4.48
C CYS A 103 3.29 5.16 4.92
N ARG A 104 3.55 5.43 6.20
CA ARG A 104 4.84 5.06 6.80
C ARG A 104 4.90 3.56 7.07
N ASP A 105 6.09 2.98 7.08
CA ASP A 105 6.30 1.56 7.40
C ASP A 105 5.91 1.21 8.85
N SER A 106 5.93 2.20 9.74
CA SER A 106 5.44 2.10 11.10
C SER A 106 3.93 2.26 11.25
N ALA A 107 3.20 2.54 10.16
CA ALA A 107 1.75 2.71 10.23
C ALA A 107 1.06 1.38 10.58
N PRO A 108 0.07 1.38 11.50
CA PRO A 108 -0.71 0.18 11.78
C PRO A 108 -1.58 -0.20 10.59
N PHE A 109 -1.33 -1.38 10.01
CA PHE A 109 -2.20 -2.02 9.03
C PHE A 109 -2.21 -3.55 9.24
N ASP A 110 -3.30 -4.19 8.84
CA ASP A 110 -3.44 -5.64 8.88
C ASP A 110 -3.39 -6.22 7.46
N ILE A 111 -2.66 -7.31 7.25
CA ILE A 111 -2.72 -8.08 5.99
C ILE A 111 -3.93 -9.00 6.05
N GLU A 112 -4.93 -8.75 5.21
CA GLU A 112 -6.18 -9.51 5.19
C GLU A 112 -6.20 -10.58 4.08
N SER A 113 -5.41 -10.38 3.03
CA SER A 113 -5.29 -11.37 1.96
C SER A 113 -3.89 -11.41 1.34
N GLU A 114 -3.49 -12.59 0.91
CA GLU A 114 -2.22 -12.86 0.25
C GLU A 114 -2.47 -13.83 -0.90
N GLU A 115 -2.16 -13.39 -2.11
CA GLU A 115 -2.30 -14.18 -3.33
C GLU A 115 -0.92 -14.31 -3.99
N LYS A 116 -0.52 -15.53 -4.36
CA LYS A 116 0.70 -15.70 -5.15
C LYS A 116 0.47 -15.14 -6.55
N GLY A 117 1.30 -14.20 -6.97
CA GLY A 117 1.21 -13.58 -8.29
C GLY A 117 1.37 -14.62 -9.39
N ARG A 118 0.75 -14.37 -10.55
CA ARG A 118 0.87 -15.29 -11.69
C ARG A 118 2.36 -15.43 -12.03
N SER A 119 2.83 -16.68 -12.07
CA SER A 119 4.14 -16.98 -12.61
C SER A 119 4.14 -16.64 -14.10
N PHE A 120 5.26 -16.11 -14.59
CA PHE A 120 5.50 -16.00 -16.03
C PHE A 120 5.31 -17.40 -16.63
N ARG A 121 4.24 -17.59 -17.40
CA ARG A 121 4.13 -18.78 -18.24
C ARG A 121 5.06 -18.52 -19.42
N HIS A 122 6.12 -19.33 -19.51
CA HIS A 122 6.97 -19.41 -20.69
C HIS A 122 6.19 -19.93 -21.90
#